data_AF-A0A7C1F0P2-F1
#
_entry.id   AF-A0A7C1F0P2-F1
#
_cell.length_a   1.000
_cell.length_b   1.000
_cell.length_c   1.000
_cell.angle_alpha   90.00
_cell.angle_beta   90.00
_cell.angle_gamma   90.00
#
_symmetry.space_group_name_H-M   'P 1'
#
loop_
_entity.id
_entity.type
_entity.pdbx_description
1 polymer ?
#
loop_
_entity_poly.entity_id
_entity_poly.type
_entity_poly.pdbx_seq_one_letter_code
_entity_poly.pdbx_strand_id
1 'polypeptide(L)'
;MSALEHIHAKQQHAAEAPSPTQRILDRTARLLRQSALINGGIALVILLLGGLAGTGVIPRLFDVLEPVVLNGWATFGAASPTASGADAAVSAAALITLLNMSLLLVIMVGILAREAWSLPALVILAIANGIAMIVVGYFPGVITIGAAALGVYTLLRDPAAMRRAFRANPVTIKELRGRMRGVRAFVVLTVYLGLMGGFAMLLYLVYSSVGRDVNSAAAGEIGRVLFNGVFAVELLLIIFIAPAFTAGAITGERERQTYDLLQTTLLSPASFVIGKLESALGYIVLLLAAGIPLQSLAFLFGGVSETELILSLLILFITAVTLGTVGIYFSAGQQRTLTASVRAYSTTLVAMFVAPALATIVIGITRDFFFTSTRMFNSPILEAILVYVNHLLISVNPLATAIVSQNLLVNQQIAGFYGSTLVSSGSSIPLASPWINMTIIYTAISALLITQALRAATHTAPDDDAPARAKPTTAESPAE
;
A
#
# COMPACT_ATOMS: atom_id res chain seq x y z
N MET A 1 57.17 6.68 7.48
CA MET A 1 55.87 6.13 7.92
C MET A 1 54.66 6.81 7.27
N SER A 2 54.68 8.11 6.93
CA SER A 2 53.46 8.82 6.47
C SER A 2 52.93 8.47 5.07
N ALA A 3 53.76 8.04 4.12
CA ALA A 3 53.29 7.74 2.75
C ALA A 3 52.51 6.41 2.65
N LEU A 4 52.90 5.40 3.42
CA LEU A 4 52.24 4.09 3.45
C LEU A 4 50.91 4.13 4.21
N GLU A 5 50.83 4.89 5.29
CA GLU A 5 49.56 5.15 5.99
C GLU A 5 48.58 5.94 5.10
N HIS A 6 49.07 6.91 4.34
CA HIS A 6 48.22 7.67 3.43
C HIS A 6 47.73 6.82 2.24
N ILE A 7 48.53 5.85 1.78
CA ILE A 7 48.12 4.88 0.74
C ILE A 7 47.13 3.86 1.33
N HIS A 8 47.37 3.34 2.53
CA HIS A 8 46.43 2.44 3.20
C HIS A 8 45.09 3.12 3.51
N ALA A 9 45.10 4.35 4.02
CA ALA A 9 43.89 5.13 4.25
C ALA A 9 43.16 5.42 2.93
N LYS A 10 43.88 5.73 1.84
CA LYS A 10 43.27 5.95 0.53
C LYS A 10 42.73 4.66 -0.10
N GLN A 11 43.34 3.50 0.19
CA GLN A 11 42.86 2.19 -0.22
C GLN A 11 41.67 1.70 0.62
N GLN A 12 41.65 1.95 1.93
CA GLN A 12 40.48 1.72 2.79
C GLN A 12 39.30 2.61 2.37
N HIS A 13 39.53 3.90 2.14
CA HIS A 13 38.49 4.81 1.62
C HIS A 13 38.04 4.46 0.19
N ALA A 14 38.91 3.87 -0.64
CA ALA A 14 38.52 3.37 -1.96
C ALA A 14 37.74 2.04 -1.89
N ALA A 15 37.98 1.21 -0.86
CA ALA A 15 37.25 -0.03 -0.60
C ALA A 15 35.85 0.24 -0.01
N GLU A 16 35.67 1.33 0.71
CA GLU A 16 34.37 1.79 1.24
C GLU A 16 33.53 2.58 0.22
N ALA A 17 34.11 3.00 -0.90
CA ALA A 17 33.41 3.81 -1.89
C ALA A 17 32.31 3.00 -2.60
N PRO A 18 31.05 3.47 -2.62
CA PRO A 18 29.95 2.75 -3.25
C PRO A 18 30.24 2.52 -4.74
N SER A 19 29.95 1.31 -5.20
CA SER A 19 30.12 0.92 -6.59
C SER A 19 29.44 1.94 -7.54
N PRO A 20 29.96 2.14 -8.77
CA PRO A 20 29.37 3.09 -9.72
C PRO A 20 27.86 2.86 -9.94
N THR A 21 27.45 1.59 -10.01
CA THR A 21 26.04 1.19 -10.11
C THR A 21 25.23 1.62 -8.90
N GLN A 22 25.73 1.43 -7.68
CA GLN A 22 25.05 1.83 -6.45
C GLN A 22 24.84 3.35 -6.38
N ARG A 23 25.85 4.14 -6.80
CA ARG A 23 25.71 5.60 -6.89
C ARG A 23 24.61 6.04 -7.85
N ILE A 24 24.43 5.35 -8.98
CA ILE A 24 23.36 5.61 -9.94
C ILE A 24 21.99 5.28 -9.33
N LEU A 25 21.87 4.13 -8.66
CA LEU A 25 20.63 3.71 -8.00
C LEU A 25 20.24 4.70 -6.89
N ASP A 26 21.18 5.09 -6.03
CA ASP A 26 20.94 6.04 -4.94
C ASP A 26 20.58 7.44 -5.44
N ARG A 27 21.18 7.88 -6.56
CA ARG A 27 20.81 9.14 -7.20
C ARG A 27 19.38 9.07 -7.77
N THR A 28 19.05 7.98 -8.44
CA THR A 28 17.71 7.77 -9.02
C THR A 28 16.65 7.69 -7.92
N ALA A 29 16.91 6.94 -6.85
CA ALA A 29 16.03 6.82 -5.71
C ALA A 29 15.79 8.18 -5.02
N ARG A 30 16.83 9.00 -4.83
CA ARG A 30 16.68 10.36 -4.28
C ARG A 30 15.81 11.25 -5.16
N LEU A 31 15.97 11.18 -6.48
CA LEU A 31 15.15 11.93 -7.44
C LEU A 31 13.68 11.52 -7.38
N LEU A 32 13.39 10.22 -7.35
CA LEU A 32 12.02 9.71 -7.20
C LEU A 32 11.40 10.14 -5.87
N ARG A 33 12.17 10.09 -4.78
CA ARG A 33 11.71 10.55 -3.45
C ARG A 33 11.35 12.03 -3.46
N GLN A 34 12.22 12.88 -4.01
CA GLN A 34 11.96 14.31 -4.11
C GLN A 34 10.71 14.59 -4.94
N SER A 35 10.55 13.89 -6.06
CA SER A 35 9.38 14.03 -6.92
C SER A 35 8.09 13.53 -6.25
N ALA A 36 8.17 12.47 -5.44
CA ALA A 36 7.05 12.01 -4.63
C ALA A 36 6.65 13.06 -3.58
N LEU A 37 7.61 13.67 -2.88
CA LEU A 37 7.35 14.74 -1.91
C LEU A 37 6.71 15.98 -2.58
N ILE A 38 7.18 16.34 -3.78
CA ILE A 38 6.60 17.44 -4.56
C ILE A 38 5.16 17.12 -4.95
N ASN A 39 4.88 15.90 -5.46
CA ASN A 39 3.51 15.45 -5.74
C ASN A 39 2.63 15.51 -4.48
N GLY A 40 3.13 15.03 -3.34
CA GLY A 40 2.41 15.12 -2.06
C GLY A 40 2.08 16.57 -1.65
N GLY A 41 3.04 17.50 -1.82
CA GLY A 41 2.83 18.92 -1.59
C GLY A 41 1.79 19.53 -2.52
N ILE A 42 1.82 19.20 -3.81
CA ILE A 42 0.83 19.67 -4.80
C ILE A 42 -0.55 19.12 -4.47
N ALA A 43 -0.65 17.83 -4.17
CA ALA A 43 -1.92 17.23 -3.78
C ALA A 43 -2.52 17.91 -2.54
N LEU A 44 -1.69 18.20 -1.53
CA LEU A 44 -2.13 18.92 -0.33
C LEU A 44 -2.68 20.31 -0.68
N VAL A 45 -1.99 21.06 -1.56
CA VAL A 45 -2.45 22.38 -2.01
C VAL A 45 -3.78 22.26 -2.76
N ILE A 46 -3.91 21.30 -3.68
CA ILE A 46 -5.16 21.05 -4.42
C ILE A 46 -6.30 20.70 -3.44
N LEU A 47 -6.05 19.85 -2.45
CA LEU A 47 -7.06 19.49 -1.44
C LEU A 47 -7.47 20.68 -0.57
N LEU A 48 -6.53 21.53 -0.15
CA LEU A 48 -6.85 22.72 0.65
C LEU A 48 -7.67 23.73 -0.16
N LEU A 49 -7.28 23.98 -1.41
CA LEU A 49 -8.00 24.89 -2.30
C LEU A 49 -9.37 24.33 -2.70
N GLY A 50 -9.46 23.04 -3.01
CA GLY A 50 -10.72 22.36 -3.31
C GLY A 50 -11.66 22.29 -2.10
N GLY A 51 -11.10 22.03 -0.91
CA GLY A 51 -11.84 22.08 0.35
C GLY A 51 -12.41 23.47 0.59
N LEU A 52 -11.61 24.53 0.42
CA LEU A 52 -12.08 25.92 0.53
C LEU A 52 -13.16 26.24 -0.52
N ALA A 53 -12.99 25.80 -1.77
CA ALA A 53 -13.96 25.99 -2.83
C ALA A 53 -15.31 25.31 -2.50
N GLY A 54 -15.29 24.10 -1.94
CA GLY A 54 -16.48 23.33 -1.55
C GLY A 54 -17.32 23.98 -0.44
N THR A 55 -16.75 24.93 0.31
CA THR A 55 -17.49 25.67 1.34
C THR A 55 -18.36 26.80 0.79
N GLY A 56 -18.17 27.18 -0.47
CA GLY A 56 -18.84 28.34 -1.08
C GLY A 56 -18.32 29.70 -0.62
N VAL A 57 -17.28 29.76 0.23
CA VAL A 57 -16.69 31.01 0.74
C VAL A 57 -16.05 31.85 -0.36
N ILE A 58 -15.41 31.20 -1.34
CA ILE A 58 -14.83 31.86 -2.52
C ILE A 58 -15.63 31.39 -3.75
N PRO A 59 -16.58 32.21 -4.26
CA PRO A 59 -17.35 31.88 -5.44
C PRO A 59 -16.43 31.63 -6.64
N ARG A 60 -16.78 30.65 -7.49
CA ARG A 60 -16.06 30.32 -8.74
C ARG A 60 -14.62 29.83 -8.57
N LEU A 61 -14.17 29.51 -7.35
CA LEU A 61 -12.81 28.99 -7.16
C LEU A 61 -12.60 27.68 -7.93
N PHE A 62 -13.62 26.82 -8.02
CA PHE A 62 -13.55 25.61 -8.85
C PHE A 62 -13.38 25.91 -10.34
N ASP A 63 -14.06 26.92 -10.88
CA ASP A 63 -13.95 27.33 -12.29
C ASP A 63 -12.53 27.83 -12.64
N VAL A 64 -11.79 28.35 -11.64
CA VAL A 64 -10.39 28.77 -11.80
C VAL A 64 -9.43 27.59 -11.66
N LEU A 65 -9.72 26.64 -10.77
CA LEU A 65 -8.85 25.50 -10.49
C LEU A 65 -8.94 24.40 -11.55
N GLU A 66 -10.14 24.09 -12.05
CA GLU A 66 -10.36 23.05 -13.05
C GLU A 66 -9.42 23.18 -14.26
N PRO A 67 -9.34 24.33 -14.98
CA PRO A 67 -8.50 24.43 -16.18
C PRO A 67 -7.00 24.34 -15.87
N VAL A 68 -6.58 24.66 -14.64
CA VAL A 68 -5.18 24.58 -14.21
C VAL A 68 -4.77 23.14 -13.92
N VAL A 69 -5.71 22.33 -13.41
CA VAL A 69 -5.38 21.02 -12.86
C VAL A 69 -5.84 19.87 -13.76
N LEU A 70 -7.03 19.98 -14.38
CA LEU A 70 -7.65 19.01 -15.28
C LEU A 70 -8.52 19.70 -16.33
N ASN A 71 -7.90 20.32 -17.33
CA ASN A 71 -8.59 21.11 -18.37
C ASN A 71 -9.54 20.29 -19.26
N GLY A 72 -9.28 19.00 -19.45
CA GLY A 72 -10.10 18.11 -20.30
C GLY A 72 -11.23 17.40 -19.56
N TRP A 73 -11.46 17.68 -18.28
CA TRP A 73 -12.40 16.92 -17.46
C TRP A 73 -13.85 17.06 -17.93
N ALA A 74 -14.32 18.29 -18.18
CA ALA A 74 -15.66 18.54 -18.70
C ALA A 74 -15.93 17.83 -20.04
N THR A 75 -14.91 17.69 -20.90
CA THR A 75 -15.02 16.95 -22.17
C THR A 75 -14.98 15.44 -22.01
N PHE A 76 -14.33 14.93 -20.95
CA PHE A 76 -14.21 13.50 -20.66
C PHE A 76 -15.37 12.97 -19.80
N GLY A 77 -16.01 13.83 -19.00
CA GLY A 77 -17.01 13.49 -17.98
C GLY A 77 -18.40 13.04 -18.47
N ALA A 78 -18.56 12.66 -19.74
CA ALA A 78 -19.84 12.24 -20.31
C ALA A 78 -20.40 10.90 -19.76
N ALA A 79 -19.69 10.24 -18.84
CA ALA A 79 -20.04 8.93 -18.29
C ALA A 79 -20.70 8.94 -16.89
N SER A 80 -20.73 10.07 -16.16
CA SER A 80 -21.51 10.18 -14.92
C SER A 80 -22.03 11.60 -14.67
N PRO A 81 -23.37 11.82 -14.58
CA PRO A 81 -23.98 13.14 -14.36
C PRO A 81 -23.58 13.83 -13.05
N THR A 82 -23.01 13.09 -12.11
CA THR A 82 -22.60 13.56 -10.77
C THR A 82 -21.10 13.84 -10.64
N ALA A 83 -20.29 13.46 -11.64
CA ALA A 83 -18.85 13.73 -11.64
C ALA A 83 -18.41 14.67 -12.76
N SER A 84 -19.34 15.30 -13.48
CA SER A 84 -19.07 16.26 -14.57
C SER A 84 -18.82 17.69 -14.10
N GLY A 85 -18.64 17.91 -12.79
CA GLY A 85 -18.42 19.22 -12.19
C GLY A 85 -16.93 19.56 -11.96
N ALA A 86 -16.64 20.86 -11.96
CA ALA A 86 -15.32 21.43 -11.63
C ALA A 86 -14.79 20.99 -10.25
N ASP A 87 -15.70 20.72 -9.32
CA ASP A 87 -15.43 20.17 -7.99
C ASP A 87 -14.88 18.72 -8.06
N ALA A 88 -15.56 17.86 -8.82
CA ALA A 88 -15.11 16.50 -9.07
C ALA A 88 -13.75 16.47 -9.75
N ALA A 89 -13.51 17.37 -10.73
CA ALA A 89 -12.21 17.52 -11.38
C ALA A 89 -11.09 17.79 -10.35
N VAL A 90 -11.23 18.83 -9.53
CA VAL A 90 -10.23 19.19 -8.52
C VAL A 90 -9.96 18.03 -7.55
N SER A 91 -11.01 17.33 -7.11
CA SER A 91 -10.86 16.16 -6.23
C SER A 91 -10.13 14.99 -6.93
N ALA A 92 -10.46 14.71 -8.19
CA ALA A 92 -9.86 13.65 -8.97
C ALA A 92 -8.37 13.90 -9.20
N ALA A 93 -8.00 15.13 -9.53
CA ALA A 93 -6.61 15.50 -9.69
C ALA A 93 -5.80 15.34 -8.41
N ALA A 94 -6.34 15.75 -7.25
CA ALA A 94 -5.67 15.55 -5.98
C ALA A 94 -5.36 14.07 -5.72
N LEU A 95 -6.32 13.18 -5.99
CA LEU A 95 -6.15 11.75 -5.78
C LEU A 95 -5.18 11.11 -6.78
N ILE A 96 -5.23 11.50 -8.06
CA ILE A 96 -4.24 11.03 -9.05
C ILE A 96 -2.84 11.51 -8.64
N THR A 97 -2.72 12.72 -8.10
CA THR A 97 -1.44 13.25 -7.60
C THR A 97 -0.94 12.47 -6.37
N LEU A 98 -1.83 12.11 -5.43
CA LEU A 98 -1.48 11.26 -4.28
C LEU A 98 -1.12 9.82 -4.71
N LEU A 99 -1.80 9.27 -5.71
CA LEU A 99 -1.47 7.97 -6.29
C LEU A 99 -0.09 8.02 -6.95
N ASN A 100 0.23 9.08 -7.69
CA ASN A 100 1.56 9.28 -8.24
C ASN A 100 2.63 9.34 -7.13
N MET A 101 2.36 10.06 -6.04
CA MET A 101 3.27 10.08 -4.88
C MET A 101 3.52 8.67 -4.35
N SER A 102 2.46 7.88 -4.10
CA SER A 102 2.62 6.55 -3.52
C SER A 102 3.35 5.59 -4.48
N LEU A 103 3.02 5.61 -5.77
CA LEU A 103 3.66 4.79 -6.79
C LEU A 103 5.14 5.14 -6.97
N LEU A 104 5.51 6.43 -6.95
CA LEU A 104 6.92 6.85 -7.01
C LEU A 104 7.72 6.33 -5.81
N LEU A 105 7.13 6.31 -4.61
CA LEU A 105 7.79 5.75 -3.42
C LEU A 105 7.95 4.22 -3.53
N VAL A 106 6.95 3.51 -4.05
CA VAL A 106 7.03 2.06 -4.29
C VAL A 106 8.13 1.75 -5.31
N ILE A 107 8.19 2.49 -6.41
CA ILE A 107 9.21 2.29 -7.45
C ILE A 107 10.60 2.63 -6.91
N MET A 108 10.74 3.70 -6.11
CA MET A 108 11.99 4.02 -5.43
C MET A 108 12.51 2.84 -4.60
N VAL A 109 11.63 2.24 -3.79
CA VAL A 109 11.97 1.05 -2.99
C VAL A 109 12.39 -0.11 -3.89
N GLY A 110 11.66 -0.37 -4.98
CA GLY A 110 12.01 -1.41 -5.97
C GLY A 110 13.38 -1.19 -6.62
N ILE A 111 13.72 0.05 -6.96
CA ILE A 111 15.05 0.40 -7.53
C ILE A 111 16.17 0.15 -6.51
N LEU A 112 15.97 0.52 -5.25
CA LEU A 112 16.95 0.25 -4.18
C LEU A 112 17.14 -1.25 -3.94
N ALA A 113 16.06 -2.02 -4.03
CA ALA A 113 16.09 -3.48 -3.94
C ALA A 113 16.57 -4.19 -5.22
N ARG A 114 16.79 -3.43 -6.29
CA ARG A 114 17.21 -3.92 -7.61
C ARG A 114 16.22 -4.89 -8.26
N GLU A 115 14.93 -4.65 -8.03
CA GLU A 115 13.87 -5.50 -8.56
C GLU A 115 13.55 -5.23 -10.04
N ALA A 116 13.44 -6.31 -10.83
CA ALA A 116 13.27 -6.21 -12.28
C ALA A 116 11.97 -5.51 -12.71
N TRP A 117 10.93 -5.55 -11.87
CA TRP A 117 9.64 -4.91 -12.15
C TRP A 117 9.67 -3.38 -11.99
N SER A 118 10.66 -2.82 -11.30
CA SER A 118 10.72 -1.38 -11.03
C SER A 118 10.91 -0.53 -12.30
N LEU A 119 11.64 -1.04 -13.28
CA LEU A 119 11.86 -0.40 -14.58
C LEU A 119 10.57 -0.31 -15.42
N PRO A 120 9.87 -1.42 -15.74
CA PRO A 120 8.62 -1.33 -16.48
C PRO A 120 7.58 -0.54 -15.70
N ALA A 121 7.54 -0.63 -14.36
CA ALA A 121 6.64 0.19 -13.55
C ALA A 121 6.90 1.70 -13.72
N LEU A 122 8.16 2.13 -13.80
CA LEU A 122 8.52 3.53 -14.03
C LEU A 122 8.08 4.01 -15.41
N VAL A 123 8.26 3.18 -16.45
CA VAL A 123 7.83 3.49 -17.83
C VAL A 123 6.31 3.53 -17.93
N ILE A 124 5.62 2.54 -17.35
CA ILE A 124 4.15 2.48 -17.32
C ILE A 124 3.60 3.72 -16.61
N LEU A 125 4.19 4.13 -15.48
CA LEU A 125 3.78 5.32 -14.75
C LEU A 125 3.92 6.59 -15.61
N ALA A 126 5.02 6.72 -16.36
CA ALA A 126 5.24 7.84 -17.28
C ALA A 126 4.20 7.86 -18.41
N ILE A 127 3.95 6.70 -19.02
CA ILE A 127 2.97 6.55 -20.10
C ILE A 127 1.56 6.86 -19.59
N ALA A 128 1.17 6.30 -18.44
CA ALA A 128 -0.15 6.53 -17.85
C ALA A 128 -0.38 8.01 -17.56
N ASN A 129 0.62 8.71 -17.02
CA ASN A 129 0.53 10.17 -16.80
C ASN A 129 0.52 10.96 -18.11
N GLY A 130 1.28 10.53 -19.13
CA GLY A 130 1.25 11.14 -20.46
C GLY A 130 -0.12 11.00 -21.13
N ILE A 131 -0.73 9.82 -21.03
CA ILE A 131 -2.11 9.59 -21.49
C ILE A 131 -3.09 10.46 -20.70
N ALA A 132 -2.98 10.51 -19.37
CA ALA A 132 -3.85 11.36 -18.55
C ALA A 132 -3.71 12.86 -18.90
N MET A 133 -2.50 13.30 -19.22
CA MET A 133 -2.24 14.68 -19.66
C MET A 133 -2.88 14.96 -21.02
N ILE A 134 -2.82 14.03 -21.98
CA ILE A 134 -3.39 14.21 -23.32
C ILE A 134 -4.92 14.10 -23.30
N VAL A 135 -5.46 13.09 -22.61
CA VAL A 135 -6.90 12.75 -22.65
C VAL A 135 -7.71 13.68 -21.75
N VAL A 136 -7.21 13.99 -20.55
CA VAL A 136 -7.97 14.70 -19.52
C VAL A 136 -7.31 16.02 -19.12
N GLY A 137 -6.20 16.41 -19.76
CA GLY A 137 -5.51 17.67 -19.45
C GLY A 137 -4.90 17.71 -18.05
N TYR A 138 -4.45 16.56 -17.53
CA TYR A 138 -3.85 16.44 -16.19
C TYR A 138 -2.44 17.07 -16.12
N PHE A 139 -2.37 18.35 -15.76
CA PHE A 139 -1.11 19.11 -15.70
C PHE A 139 -0.16 18.72 -14.54
N PRO A 140 -0.63 18.42 -13.31
CA PRO A 140 0.27 17.99 -12.24
C PRO A 140 1.12 16.75 -12.60
N GLY A 141 0.63 15.92 -13.54
CA GLY A 141 1.32 14.75 -14.06
C GLY A 141 2.69 15.03 -14.70
N VAL A 142 2.96 16.27 -15.16
CA VAL A 142 4.23 16.66 -15.78
C VAL A 142 5.42 16.37 -14.86
N ILE A 143 5.27 16.55 -13.56
CA ILE A 143 6.33 16.30 -12.57
C ILE A 143 6.65 14.81 -12.50
N THR A 144 5.62 13.96 -12.47
CA THR A 144 5.77 12.51 -12.46
C THR A 144 6.38 12.01 -13.76
N ILE A 145 5.96 12.54 -14.91
CA ILE A 145 6.53 12.21 -16.23
C ILE A 145 8.02 12.58 -16.27
N GLY A 146 8.37 13.81 -15.86
CA GLY A 146 9.75 14.27 -15.82
C GLY A 146 10.63 13.43 -14.88
N ALA A 147 10.13 13.11 -13.69
CA ALA A 147 10.83 12.26 -12.74
C ALA A 147 11.07 10.84 -13.29
N ALA A 148 10.05 10.25 -13.91
CA ALA A 148 10.13 8.93 -14.51
C ALA A 148 11.06 8.90 -15.72
N ALA A 149 10.98 9.89 -16.61
CA ALA A 149 11.85 10.03 -17.77
C ALA A 149 13.31 10.21 -17.37
N LEU A 150 13.59 11.06 -16.37
CA LEU A 150 14.95 11.25 -15.83
C LEU A 150 15.47 9.98 -15.16
N GLY A 151 14.63 9.28 -14.39
CA GLY A 151 15.01 8.02 -13.77
C GLY A 151 15.30 6.91 -14.79
N VAL A 152 14.51 6.80 -15.85
CA VAL A 152 14.78 5.88 -16.96
C VAL A 152 16.08 6.27 -17.67
N TYR A 153 16.28 7.57 -17.95
CA TYR A 153 17.48 8.06 -18.61
C TYR A 153 18.76 7.78 -17.79
N THR A 154 18.74 7.98 -16.47
CA THR A 154 19.90 7.69 -15.62
C THR A 154 20.24 6.21 -15.57
N LEU A 155 19.23 5.33 -15.65
CA LEU A 155 19.41 3.88 -15.66
C LEU A 155 19.85 3.34 -17.03
N LEU A 156 19.35 3.91 -18.12
CA LEU A 156 19.71 3.51 -19.49
C LEU A 156 21.09 3.98 -19.95
N ARG A 157 21.70 4.93 -19.24
CA ARG A 157 23.05 5.44 -19.55
C ARG A 157 24.12 4.34 -19.55
N ASP A 158 23.92 3.26 -18.78
CA ASP A 158 24.83 2.10 -18.75
C ASP A 158 24.04 0.78 -18.81
N PRO A 159 23.66 0.31 -20.02
CA PRO A 159 22.74 -0.82 -20.19
C PRO A 159 23.33 -2.14 -19.70
N ALA A 160 24.66 -2.27 -19.71
CA ALA A 160 25.35 -3.46 -19.20
C ALA A 160 25.32 -3.52 -17.67
N ALA A 161 25.50 -2.38 -16.99
CA ALA A 161 25.32 -2.28 -15.54
C ALA A 161 23.86 -2.49 -15.14
N MET A 162 22.91 -1.98 -15.94
CA MET A 162 21.47 -2.15 -15.72
C MET A 162 21.04 -3.62 -15.74
N ARG A 163 21.42 -4.39 -16.77
CA ARG A 163 21.09 -5.84 -16.87
C ARG A 163 21.71 -6.68 -15.75
N ARG A 164 22.84 -6.21 -15.18
CA ARG A 164 23.48 -6.87 -14.03
C ARG A 164 22.81 -6.49 -12.70
N ALA A 165 22.30 -5.27 -12.59
CA ALA A 165 21.62 -4.78 -11.39
C ALA A 165 20.23 -5.41 -11.23
N PHE A 166 19.40 -5.34 -12.26
CA PHE A 166 18.00 -5.79 -12.22
C PHE A 166 17.86 -7.24 -12.66
N ARG A 167 18.03 -8.16 -11.71
CA ARG A 167 17.80 -9.60 -11.91
C ARG A 167 16.70 -10.08 -11.00
N ALA A 168 16.07 -11.20 -11.37
CA ALA A 168 15.13 -11.87 -10.48
C ALA A 168 15.84 -12.17 -9.15
N ASN A 169 15.23 -11.72 -8.06
CA ASN A 169 15.84 -11.78 -6.76
C ASN A 169 16.10 -13.25 -6.34
N PRO A 170 17.37 -13.64 -6.12
CA PRO A 170 17.70 -15.03 -5.82
C PRO A 170 17.13 -15.48 -4.48
N VAL A 171 16.91 -14.55 -3.54
CA VAL A 171 16.27 -14.84 -2.26
C VAL A 171 14.81 -15.23 -2.48
N THR A 172 14.07 -14.45 -3.27
CA THR A 172 12.67 -14.73 -3.61
C THR A 172 12.52 -16.13 -4.22
N ILE A 173 13.36 -16.47 -5.21
CA ILE A 173 13.31 -17.78 -5.88
C ILE A 173 13.62 -18.92 -4.90
N LYS A 174 14.66 -18.77 -4.07
CA LYS A 174 15.06 -19.77 -3.08
C LYS A 174 13.95 -20.02 -2.06
N GLU A 175 13.37 -18.95 -1.52
CA GLU A 175 12.33 -19.00 -0.49
C GLU A 175 11.00 -19.53 -1.04
N LEU A 176 10.56 -19.05 -2.21
CA LEU A 176 9.35 -19.57 -2.88
C LEU A 176 9.50 -21.06 -3.18
N ARG A 177 10.64 -21.49 -3.73
CA ARG A 177 10.92 -22.90 -3.97
C ARG A 177 10.92 -23.69 -2.66
N GLY A 178 11.50 -23.14 -1.59
CA GLY A 178 11.49 -23.76 -0.27
C GLY A 178 10.09 -23.93 0.30
N ARG A 179 9.23 -22.93 0.16
CA ARG A 179 7.83 -22.96 0.61
C ARG A 179 7.00 -23.97 -0.18
N MET A 180 7.16 -24.01 -1.50
CA MET A 180 6.44 -24.93 -2.38
C MET A 180 6.96 -26.37 -2.28
N ARG A 181 8.18 -26.57 -1.77
CA ARG A 181 8.80 -27.89 -1.63
C ARG A 181 8.35 -28.57 -0.34
N GLY A 182 7.25 -29.32 -0.44
CA GLY A 182 6.82 -30.25 0.61
C GLY A 182 5.31 -30.30 0.79
N VAL A 183 4.86 -31.27 1.58
CA VAL A 183 3.44 -31.54 1.84
C VAL A 183 2.76 -30.35 2.54
N ARG A 184 3.50 -29.54 3.30
CA ARG A 184 2.96 -28.41 4.07
C ARG A 184 2.21 -27.39 3.19
N ALA A 185 2.76 -27.00 2.04
CA ALA A 185 2.10 -26.04 1.16
C ALA A 185 0.78 -26.58 0.61
N PHE A 186 0.75 -27.87 0.25
CA PHE A 186 -0.45 -28.54 -0.24
C PHE A 186 -1.49 -28.70 0.86
N VAL A 187 -1.07 -29.01 2.10
CA VAL A 187 -1.95 -29.10 3.27
C VAL A 187 -2.57 -27.74 3.57
N VAL A 188 -1.78 -26.67 3.64
CA VAL A 188 -2.30 -25.33 3.91
C VAL A 188 -3.27 -24.89 2.81
N LEU A 189 -2.97 -25.15 1.54
CA LEU A 189 -3.87 -24.84 0.44
C LEU A 189 -5.18 -25.65 0.50
N THR A 190 -5.09 -26.94 0.78
CA THR A 190 -6.26 -27.82 0.92
C THR A 190 -7.14 -27.41 2.10
N VAL A 191 -6.52 -27.12 3.25
CA VAL A 191 -7.24 -26.63 4.44
C VAL A 191 -7.88 -25.27 4.15
N TYR A 192 -7.16 -24.36 3.48
CA TYR A 192 -7.68 -23.06 3.06
C TYR A 192 -8.93 -23.20 2.18
N LEU A 193 -8.84 -23.97 1.10
CA LEU A 193 -9.95 -24.21 0.19
C LEU A 193 -11.10 -24.97 0.86
N GLY A 194 -10.79 -25.92 1.74
CA GLY A 194 -11.79 -26.66 2.52
C GLY A 194 -12.55 -25.77 3.50
N LEU A 195 -11.86 -24.88 4.21
CA LEU A 195 -12.49 -23.90 5.10
C LEU A 195 -13.33 -22.90 4.31
N MET A 196 -12.82 -22.38 3.20
CA MET A 196 -13.54 -21.42 2.36
C MET A 196 -14.77 -22.05 1.70
N GLY A 197 -14.62 -23.23 1.09
CA GLY A 197 -15.73 -23.97 0.47
C GLY A 197 -16.75 -24.45 1.50
N GLY A 198 -16.30 -24.94 2.66
CA GLY A 198 -17.16 -25.33 3.77
C GLY A 198 -17.95 -24.15 4.34
N PHE A 199 -17.32 -22.98 4.49
CA PHE A 199 -17.99 -21.76 4.92
C PHE A 199 -18.99 -21.25 3.87
N ALA A 200 -18.63 -21.24 2.59
CA ALA A 200 -19.54 -20.88 1.51
C ALA A 200 -20.77 -21.82 1.47
N MET A 201 -20.54 -23.14 1.65
CA MET A 201 -21.62 -24.11 1.74
C MET A 201 -22.51 -23.87 2.97
N LEU A 202 -21.93 -23.57 4.14
CA LEU A 202 -22.68 -23.24 5.33
C LEU A 202 -23.56 -22.00 5.11
N LEU A 203 -23.00 -20.93 4.54
CA LEU A 203 -23.77 -19.72 4.21
C LEU A 203 -24.91 -20.01 3.25
N TYR A 204 -24.67 -20.82 2.22
CA TYR A 204 -25.71 -21.25 1.29
C TYR A 204 -26.84 -21.98 2.02
N LEU A 205 -26.51 -22.98 2.86
CA LEU A 205 -27.51 -23.75 3.60
C LEU A 205 -28.33 -22.86 4.54
N VAL A 206 -27.68 -21.97 5.29
CA VAL A 206 -28.35 -21.03 6.19
C VAL A 206 -29.31 -20.15 5.41
N TYR A 207 -28.87 -19.53 4.30
CA TYR A 207 -29.72 -18.61 3.55
C TYR A 207 -30.86 -19.32 2.80
N SER A 208 -30.60 -20.50 2.24
CA SER A 208 -31.63 -21.33 1.58
C SER A 208 -32.71 -21.83 2.54
N SER A 209 -32.37 -21.97 3.83
CA SER A 209 -33.33 -22.43 4.85
C SER A 209 -34.28 -21.32 5.31
N VAL A 210 -33.85 -20.06 5.18
CA VAL A 210 -34.62 -18.87 5.57
C VAL A 210 -35.45 -18.32 4.39
N GLY A 211 -34.93 -18.37 3.16
CA GLY A 211 -35.63 -17.94 1.94
C GLY A 211 -36.53 -19.04 1.36
N ARG A 212 -37.80 -19.10 1.78
CA ARG A 212 -38.76 -20.13 1.32
C ARG A 212 -39.27 -19.97 -0.12
N ASP A 213 -38.97 -18.87 -0.80
CA ASP A 213 -39.42 -18.60 -2.17
C ASP A 213 -38.22 -18.34 -3.09
N VAL A 214 -37.87 -19.32 -3.93
CA VAL A 214 -36.82 -19.20 -4.96
C VAL A 214 -37.37 -18.43 -6.16
N ASN A 215 -37.71 -17.17 -5.96
CA ASN A 215 -37.90 -16.21 -7.05
C ASN A 215 -36.52 -15.70 -7.50
N SER A 216 -36.39 -15.26 -8.75
CA SER A 216 -35.12 -14.77 -9.33
C SER A 216 -34.45 -13.66 -8.51
N ALA A 217 -35.22 -12.82 -7.81
CA ALA A 217 -34.70 -11.82 -6.87
C ALA A 217 -34.04 -12.43 -5.62
N ALA A 218 -34.58 -13.53 -5.08
CA ALA A 218 -34.03 -14.22 -3.90
C ALA A 218 -32.71 -14.95 -4.23
N ALA A 219 -32.58 -15.45 -5.46
CA ALA A 219 -31.33 -16.06 -5.93
C ALA A 219 -30.17 -15.04 -5.96
N GLY A 220 -30.41 -13.83 -6.46
CA GLY A 220 -29.39 -12.77 -6.47
C GLY A 220 -28.91 -12.38 -5.08
N GLU A 221 -29.80 -12.35 -4.10
CA GLU A 221 -29.46 -12.05 -2.70
C GLU A 221 -28.56 -13.13 -2.09
N ILE A 222 -28.83 -14.42 -2.36
CA ILE A 222 -27.97 -15.53 -1.96
C ILE A 222 -26.55 -15.34 -2.53
N GLY A 223 -26.44 -15.03 -3.83
CA GLY A 223 -25.15 -14.77 -4.46
C GLY A 223 -24.36 -13.66 -3.76
N ARG A 224 -25.05 -12.58 -3.38
CA ARG A 224 -24.42 -11.45 -2.70
C ARG A 224 -23.93 -11.77 -1.29
N VAL A 225 -24.71 -12.52 -0.52
CA VAL A 225 -24.33 -12.99 0.82
C VAL A 225 -23.13 -13.93 0.74
N LEU A 226 -23.13 -14.85 -0.24
CA LEU A 226 -22.00 -15.73 -0.48
C LEU A 226 -20.72 -14.95 -0.83
N PHE A 227 -20.81 -13.99 -1.76
CA PHE A 227 -19.66 -13.17 -2.14
C PHE A 227 -19.08 -12.39 -0.96
N ASN A 228 -19.93 -11.68 -0.22
CA ASN A 228 -19.50 -10.88 0.93
C ASN A 228 -18.96 -11.76 2.07
N GLY A 229 -19.55 -12.92 2.28
CA GLY A 229 -19.08 -13.90 3.26
C GLY A 229 -17.70 -14.47 2.90
N VAL A 230 -17.52 -14.91 1.66
CA VAL A 230 -16.24 -15.42 1.14
C VAL A 230 -15.16 -14.35 1.25
N PHE A 231 -15.45 -13.12 0.81
CA PHE A 231 -14.54 -11.97 0.96
C PHE A 231 -14.16 -11.73 2.42
N ALA A 232 -15.12 -11.75 3.35
CA ALA A 232 -14.86 -11.51 4.76
C ALA A 232 -13.95 -12.57 5.38
N VAL A 233 -14.15 -13.85 5.03
CA VAL A 233 -13.27 -14.94 5.48
C VAL A 233 -11.88 -14.84 4.86
N GLU A 234 -11.79 -14.51 3.57
CA GLU A 234 -10.49 -14.31 2.91
C GLU A 234 -9.69 -13.17 3.53
N LEU A 235 -10.35 -12.05 3.80
CA LEU A 235 -9.77 -10.92 4.52
C LEU A 235 -9.30 -11.34 5.91
N LEU A 236 -10.12 -12.07 6.67
CA LEU A 236 -9.76 -12.57 7.99
C LEU A 236 -8.52 -13.48 7.92
N LEU A 237 -8.47 -14.39 6.96
CA LEU A 237 -7.35 -15.29 6.76
C LEU A 237 -6.07 -14.51 6.41
N ILE A 238 -6.15 -13.51 5.53
CA ILE A 238 -5.01 -12.63 5.19
C ILE A 238 -4.50 -11.88 6.43
N ILE A 239 -5.41 -11.38 7.27
CA ILE A 239 -5.06 -10.69 8.52
C ILE A 239 -4.20 -11.57 9.44
N PHE A 240 -4.43 -12.88 9.47
CA PHE A 240 -3.64 -13.81 10.28
C PHE A 240 -2.39 -14.33 9.57
N ILE A 241 -2.50 -14.65 8.28
CA ILE A 241 -1.46 -15.30 7.49
C ILE A 241 -0.33 -14.32 7.14
N ALA A 242 -0.66 -13.07 6.80
CA ALA A 242 0.36 -12.11 6.37
C ALA A 242 1.39 -11.81 7.47
N PRO A 243 1.00 -11.46 8.71
CA PRO A 243 1.96 -11.31 9.81
C PRO A 243 2.66 -12.62 10.18
N ALA A 244 1.98 -13.78 10.10
CA ALA A 244 2.58 -15.09 10.40
C ALA A 244 3.82 -15.37 9.54
N PHE A 245 3.75 -15.01 8.26
CA PHE A 245 4.81 -15.30 7.30
C PHE A 245 5.87 -14.22 7.18
N THR A 246 5.63 -13.03 7.73
CA THR A 246 6.52 -11.87 7.60
C THR A 246 7.16 -11.44 8.91
N ALA A 247 6.48 -11.56 10.05
CA ALA A 247 7.01 -11.14 11.35
C ALA A 247 8.26 -11.91 11.80
N GLY A 248 8.38 -13.18 11.40
CA GLY A 248 9.55 -14.02 11.66
C GLY A 248 10.59 -14.05 10.53
N ALA A 249 10.39 -13.30 9.45
CA ALA A 249 11.16 -13.49 8.22
C ALA A 249 12.64 -13.09 8.34
N ILE A 250 12.94 -12.07 9.15
CA ILE A 250 14.31 -11.57 9.40
C ILE A 250 14.80 -12.06 10.77
N THR A 251 13.97 -11.95 11.81
CA THR A 251 14.32 -12.44 13.16
C THR A 251 14.63 -13.93 13.19
N GLY A 252 13.96 -14.73 12.36
CA GLY A 252 14.23 -16.17 12.27
C GLY A 252 15.63 -16.49 11.72
N GLU A 253 16.21 -15.62 10.89
CA GLU A 253 17.61 -15.76 10.44
C GLU A 253 18.59 -15.29 11.53
N ARG A 254 18.21 -14.25 12.29
CA ARG A 254 19.00 -13.78 13.43
C ARG A 254 19.11 -14.85 14.52
N GLU A 255 17.99 -15.47 14.88
CA GLU A 255 17.95 -16.55 15.88
C GLU A 255 18.71 -17.81 15.43
N ARG A 256 18.83 -18.05 14.13
CA ARG A 256 19.61 -19.15 13.55
C ARG A 256 21.08 -18.80 13.31
N GLN A 257 21.51 -17.58 13.65
CA GLN A 257 22.86 -17.05 13.40
C GLN A 257 23.31 -17.12 11.93
N THR A 258 22.35 -17.15 11.00
CA THR A 258 22.61 -17.14 9.55
C THR A 258 22.63 -15.72 8.99
N TYR A 259 22.13 -14.75 9.75
CA TYR A 259 22.07 -13.34 9.36
C TYR A 259 23.45 -12.73 9.11
N ASP A 260 24.40 -12.97 10.01
CA ASP A 260 25.77 -12.41 9.90
C ASP A 260 26.50 -13.01 8.69
N LEU A 261 26.33 -14.31 8.45
CA LEU A 261 26.85 -14.97 7.26
C LEU A 261 26.25 -14.39 5.97
N LEU A 262 24.95 -14.07 5.96
CA LEU A 262 24.29 -13.43 4.82
C LEU A 262 24.79 -12.00 4.60
N GLN A 263 25.09 -11.24 5.66
CA GLN A 263 25.69 -9.90 5.54
C GLN A 263 27.10 -9.92 4.92
N THR A 264 27.86 -11.01 5.10
CA THR A 264 29.18 -11.16 4.43
C THR A 264 29.08 -11.44 2.93
N THR A 265 27.88 -11.70 2.40
CA THR A 265 27.66 -11.90 0.97
C THR A 265 27.46 -10.58 0.23
N LEU A 266 27.64 -10.56 -1.10
CA LEU A 266 27.44 -9.37 -1.95
C LEU A 266 25.96 -8.96 -2.14
N LEU A 267 25.06 -9.43 -1.27
CA LEU A 267 23.63 -9.15 -1.35
C LEU A 267 23.29 -7.82 -0.68
N SER A 268 22.62 -6.92 -1.40
CA SER A 268 22.17 -5.66 -0.80
C SER A 268 21.07 -5.90 0.26
N PRO A 269 21.07 -5.16 1.39
CA PRO A 269 20.03 -5.27 2.42
C PRO A 269 18.61 -5.07 1.87
N ALA A 270 18.44 -4.18 0.88
CA ALA A 270 17.14 -3.94 0.25
C ALA A 270 16.62 -5.13 -0.54
N SER A 271 17.48 -5.77 -1.34
CA SER A 271 17.12 -7.02 -2.04
C SER A 271 16.80 -8.14 -1.06
N PHE A 272 17.49 -8.24 0.08
CA PHE A 272 17.18 -9.23 1.10
C PHE A 272 15.78 -9.04 1.71
N VAL A 273 15.46 -7.81 2.16
CA VAL A 273 14.18 -7.49 2.80
C VAL A 273 13.02 -7.63 1.82
N ILE A 274 13.14 -7.07 0.61
CA ILE A 274 12.10 -7.20 -0.42
C ILE A 274 11.93 -8.65 -0.86
N GLY A 275 13.02 -9.41 -1.02
CA GLY A 275 12.90 -10.80 -1.43
C GLY A 275 12.18 -11.69 -0.40
N LYS A 276 12.37 -11.40 0.90
CA LYS A 276 11.60 -12.03 1.99
C LYS A 276 10.13 -11.63 1.94
N LEU A 277 9.82 -10.36 1.69
CA LEU A 277 8.45 -9.87 1.53
C LEU A 277 7.76 -10.51 0.33
N GLU A 278 8.38 -10.46 -0.85
CA GLU A 278 7.84 -11.02 -2.09
C GLU A 278 7.61 -12.53 -1.98
N SER A 279 8.53 -13.27 -1.34
CA SER A 279 8.30 -14.69 -1.11
C SER A 279 7.12 -14.97 -0.18
N ALA A 280 6.87 -14.12 0.82
CA ALA A 280 5.72 -14.24 1.69
C ALA A 280 4.42 -13.89 0.94
N LEU A 281 4.43 -12.79 0.19
CA LEU A 281 3.30 -12.33 -0.62
C LEU A 281 2.98 -13.30 -1.75
N GLY A 282 3.96 -13.95 -2.38
CA GLY A 282 3.73 -14.90 -3.46
C GLY A 282 2.86 -16.09 -3.05
N TYR A 283 2.99 -16.56 -1.81
CA TYR A 283 2.07 -17.58 -1.28
C TYR A 283 0.67 -17.02 -1.02
N ILE A 284 0.55 -15.77 -0.55
CA ILE A 284 -0.76 -15.12 -0.37
C ILE A 284 -1.45 -14.89 -1.72
N VAL A 285 -0.72 -14.47 -2.75
CA VAL A 285 -1.24 -14.35 -4.12
C VAL A 285 -1.75 -15.69 -4.63
N LEU A 286 -1.06 -16.79 -4.31
CA LEU A 286 -1.54 -18.13 -4.64
C LEU A 286 -2.85 -18.47 -3.90
N LEU A 287 -2.99 -18.09 -2.62
CA LEU A 287 -4.25 -18.26 -1.87
C LEU A 287 -5.38 -17.40 -2.45
N LEU A 288 -5.10 -16.15 -2.81
CA LEU A 288 -6.04 -15.24 -3.48
C LEU A 288 -6.52 -15.82 -4.81
N ALA A 289 -5.59 -16.28 -5.65
CA ALA A 289 -5.89 -16.91 -6.93
C ALA A 289 -6.74 -18.18 -6.77
N ALA A 290 -6.47 -18.96 -5.71
CA ALA A 290 -7.26 -20.13 -5.37
C ALA A 290 -8.66 -19.78 -4.82
N GLY A 291 -8.85 -18.57 -4.27
CA GLY A 291 -10.14 -18.03 -3.84
C GLY A 291 -11.04 -17.57 -4.99
N ILE A 292 -10.47 -17.22 -6.15
CA ILE A 292 -11.21 -16.71 -7.32
C ILE A 292 -12.36 -17.64 -7.73
N PRO A 293 -12.16 -18.96 -7.93
CA PRO A 293 -13.26 -19.85 -8.34
C PRO A 293 -14.42 -19.88 -7.34
N LEU A 294 -14.12 -19.77 -6.04
CA LEU A 294 -15.15 -19.73 -4.99
C LEU A 294 -15.94 -18.43 -5.01
N GLN A 295 -15.27 -17.29 -5.21
CA GLN A 295 -15.96 -16.01 -5.41
C GLN A 295 -16.80 -16.03 -6.71
N SER A 296 -16.29 -16.65 -7.77
CA SER A 296 -17.01 -16.78 -9.05
C SER A 296 -18.30 -17.61 -8.96
N LEU A 297 -18.45 -18.49 -7.96
CA LEU A 297 -19.72 -19.19 -7.73
C LEU A 297 -20.86 -18.21 -7.43
N ALA A 298 -20.57 -17.06 -6.82
CA ALA A 298 -21.57 -16.03 -6.57
C ALA A 298 -22.16 -15.43 -7.87
N PHE A 299 -21.40 -15.46 -8.98
CA PHE A 299 -21.91 -15.02 -10.29
C PHE A 299 -23.02 -15.90 -10.82
N LEU A 300 -22.97 -17.20 -10.53
CA LEU A 300 -23.99 -18.15 -11.01
C LEU A 300 -25.38 -17.82 -10.45
N PHE A 301 -25.43 -17.19 -9.27
CA PHE A 301 -26.66 -16.75 -8.63
C PHE A 301 -27.17 -15.38 -9.14
N GLY A 302 -26.43 -14.72 -10.03
CA GLY A 302 -26.85 -13.47 -10.70
C GLY A 302 -26.83 -12.22 -9.83
N GLY A 303 -26.17 -12.25 -8.66
CA GLY A 303 -26.19 -11.15 -7.67
C GLY A 303 -24.95 -10.26 -7.62
N VAL A 304 -23.93 -10.51 -8.44
CA VAL A 304 -22.61 -9.86 -8.35
C VAL A 304 -22.11 -9.51 -9.75
N SER A 305 -21.49 -8.33 -9.91
CA SER A 305 -20.88 -7.89 -11.17
C SER A 305 -19.38 -8.22 -11.27
N GLU A 306 -18.85 -8.35 -12.48
CA GLU A 306 -17.42 -8.62 -12.72
C GLU A 306 -16.51 -7.55 -12.08
N THR A 307 -16.97 -6.29 -12.09
CA THR A 307 -16.31 -5.17 -11.44
C THR A 307 -16.18 -5.32 -9.92
N GLU A 308 -17.17 -5.92 -9.25
CA GLU A 308 -17.09 -6.18 -7.81
C GLU A 308 -16.01 -7.21 -7.47
N LEU A 309 -15.87 -8.27 -8.27
CA LEU A 309 -14.82 -9.28 -8.09
C LEU A 309 -13.42 -8.69 -8.32
N ILE A 310 -13.24 -7.87 -9.35
CA ILE A 310 -11.94 -7.24 -9.60
C ILE A 310 -11.58 -6.31 -8.42
N LEU A 311 -12.55 -5.53 -7.93
CA LEU A 311 -12.32 -4.63 -6.81
C LEU A 311 -12.11 -5.37 -5.49
N SER A 312 -12.82 -6.47 -5.23
CA SER A 312 -12.61 -7.27 -4.03
C SER A 312 -11.20 -7.87 -4.01
N LEU A 313 -10.73 -8.44 -5.12
CA LEU A 313 -9.37 -8.97 -5.26
C LEU A 313 -8.32 -7.87 -5.10
N LEU A 314 -8.56 -6.69 -5.67
CA LEU A 314 -7.67 -5.53 -5.51
C LEU A 314 -7.55 -5.11 -4.03
N ILE A 315 -8.67 -4.99 -3.33
CA ILE A 315 -8.72 -4.62 -1.90
C ILE A 315 -7.97 -5.66 -1.06
N LEU A 316 -8.21 -6.96 -1.30
CA LEU A 316 -7.53 -8.03 -0.58
C LEU A 316 -6.02 -8.06 -0.85
N PHE A 317 -5.62 -7.88 -2.11
CA PHE A 317 -4.22 -7.86 -2.50
C PHE A 317 -3.47 -6.69 -1.86
N ILE A 318 -4.02 -5.48 -1.93
CA ILE A 318 -3.41 -4.29 -1.31
C ILE A 318 -3.34 -4.45 0.21
N THR A 319 -4.37 -5.03 0.83
CA THR A 319 -4.35 -5.35 2.26
C THR A 319 -3.23 -6.33 2.60
N ALA A 320 -3.09 -7.41 1.84
CA ALA A 320 -2.04 -8.40 2.03
C ALA A 320 -0.64 -7.78 1.93
N VAL A 321 -0.42 -6.89 0.96
CA VAL A 321 0.84 -6.13 0.82
C VAL A 321 1.11 -5.32 2.09
N THR A 322 0.16 -4.49 2.52
CA THR A 322 0.33 -3.65 3.71
C THR A 322 0.61 -4.47 4.96
N LEU A 323 -0.18 -5.51 5.22
CA LEU A 323 0.02 -6.35 6.40
C LEU A 323 1.35 -7.12 6.35
N GLY A 324 1.77 -7.55 5.16
CA GLY A 324 3.08 -8.14 4.95
C GLY A 324 4.22 -7.15 5.27
N THR A 325 4.09 -5.89 4.85
CA THR A 325 5.08 -4.85 5.18
C THR A 325 5.12 -4.52 6.68
N VAL A 326 3.98 -4.52 7.37
CA VAL A 326 3.90 -4.36 8.83
C VAL A 326 4.69 -5.46 9.53
N GLY A 327 4.50 -6.73 9.14
CA GLY A 327 5.25 -7.84 9.73
C GLY A 327 6.76 -7.74 9.44
N ILE A 328 7.16 -7.43 8.20
CA ILE A 328 8.57 -7.21 7.86
C ILE A 328 9.20 -6.06 8.66
N TYR A 329 8.47 -4.95 8.84
CA TYR A 329 8.93 -3.79 9.61
C TYR A 329 9.29 -4.18 11.05
N PHE A 330 8.39 -4.90 11.74
CA PHE A 330 8.70 -5.39 13.08
C PHE A 330 9.78 -6.47 13.08
N SER A 331 9.83 -7.32 12.05
CA SER A 331 10.88 -8.34 11.93
C SER A 331 12.28 -7.71 11.80
N ALA A 332 12.42 -6.64 11.02
CA ALA A 332 13.68 -5.93 10.82
C ALA A 332 14.16 -5.22 12.11
N GLY A 333 13.23 -4.66 12.88
CA GLY A 333 13.55 -3.87 14.07
C GLY A 333 13.73 -4.65 15.37
N GLN A 334 13.41 -5.95 15.43
CA GLN A 334 13.50 -6.75 16.66
C GLN A 334 14.59 -7.83 16.61
N GLN A 335 15.09 -8.24 17.77
CA GLN A 335 16.09 -9.33 17.87
C GLN A 335 15.45 -10.72 18.02
N ARG A 336 14.25 -10.80 18.60
CA ARG A 336 13.54 -12.06 18.87
C ARG A 336 12.26 -12.16 18.06
N THR A 337 11.99 -13.35 17.52
CA THR A 337 10.83 -13.67 16.68
C THR A 337 9.52 -13.51 17.46
N LEU A 338 9.48 -13.92 18.72
CA LEU A 338 8.29 -13.79 19.56
C LEU A 338 7.88 -12.31 19.72
N THR A 339 8.83 -11.43 20.04
CA THR A 339 8.57 -9.99 20.20
C THR A 339 8.14 -9.34 18.88
N ALA A 340 8.75 -9.72 17.76
CA ALA A 340 8.36 -9.26 16.43
C ALA A 340 6.92 -9.66 16.10
N SER A 341 6.57 -10.94 16.31
CA SER A 341 5.24 -11.47 16.05
C SER A 341 4.17 -10.80 16.89
N VAL A 342 4.39 -10.64 18.19
CA VAL A 342 3.41 -9.98 19.09
C VAL A 342 3.16 -8.53 18.66
N ARG A 343 4.20 -7.77 18.29
CA ARG A 343 4.07 -6.38 17.80
C ARG A 343 3.38 -6.30 16.44
N ALA A 344 3.68 -7.23 15.53
CA ALA A 344 3.04 -7.30 14.23
C ALA A 344 1.54 -7.63 14.36
N TYR A 345 1.18 -8.62 15.17
CA TYR A 345 -0.22 -9.00 15.39
C TYR A 345 -1.00 -7.92 16.13
N SER A 346 -0.45 -7.35 17.21
CA SER A 346 -1.12 -6.26 17.95
C SER A 346 -1.37 -5.05 17.05
N THR A 347 -0.37 -4.63 16.28
CA THR A 347 -0.53 -3.51 15.33
C THR A 347 -1.55 -3.83 14.25
N THR A 348 -1.52 -5.05 13.69
CA THR A 348 -2.47 -5.48 12.66
C THR A 348 -3.90 -5.51 13.18
N LEU A 349 -4.15 -6.12 14.34
CA LEU A 349 -5.48 -6.23 14.92
C LEU A 349 -6.03 -4.86 15.35
N VAL A 350 -5.18 -4.01 15.95
CA VAL A 350 -5.59 -2.65 16.31
C VAL A 350 -5.90 -1.83 15.06
N ALA A 351 -5.06 -1.88 14.03
CA ALA A 351 -5.27 -1.11 12.79
C ALA A 351 -6.50 -1.58 12.00
N MET A 352 -6.78 -2.89 11.95
CA MET A 352 -7.89 -3.43 11.13
C MET A 352 -9.24 -3.41 11.85
N PHE A 353 -9.27 -3.63 13.17
CA PHE A 353 -10.52 -3.76 13.93
C PHE A 353 -10.73 -2.62 14.92
N VAL A 354 -9.80 -2.41 15.86
CA VAL A 354 -10.03 -1.54 17.01
C VAL A 354 -10.06 -0.06 16.62
N ALA A 355 -9.05 0.41 15.89
CA ALA A 355 -8.91 1.82 15.55
C ALA A 355 -10.04 2.31 14.62
N PRO A 356 -10.41 1.58 13.55
CA PRO A 356 -11.53 2.01 12.71
C PRO A 356 -12.87 1.97 13.47
N ALA A 357 -13.12 0.94 14.28
CA ALA A 357 -14.37 0.83 15.04
C ALA A 357 -14.54 1.97 16.05
N LEU A 358 -13.49 2.30 16.81
CA LEU A 358 -13.53 3.43 17.73
C LEU A 358 -13.68 4.77 17.00
N ALA A 359 -12.96 4.96 15.90
CA ALA A 359 -12.98 6.21 15.16
C ALA A 359 -14.36 6.49 14.51
N THR A 360 -15.01 5.47 13.93
CA THR A 360 -16.35 5.62 13.34
C THR A 360 -17.41 5.91 14.41
N ILE A 361 -17.33 5.27 15.57
CA ILE A 361 -18.24 5.55 16.71
C ILE A 361 -18.08 7.01 17.17
N VAL A 362 -16.84 7.44 17.44
CA VAL A 362 -16.57 8.80 17.95
C VAL A 362 -17.01 9.86 16.96
N ILE A 363 -16.73 9.69 15.67
CA ILE A 363 -17.09 10.67 14.64
C ILE A 363 -18.59 10.64 14.34
N GLY A 364 -19.24 9.48 14.37
CA GLY A 364 -20.69 9.35 14.25
C GLY A 364 -21.40 10.15 15.34
N ILE A 365 -21.03 9.91 16.61
CA ILE A 365 -21.57 10.64 17.77
C ILE A 365 -21.34 12.15 17.62
N THR A 366 -20.12 12.54 17.23
CA THR A 366 -19.77 13.95 17.02
C THR A 366 -20.66 14.56 15.94
N ARG A 367 -20.76 13.93 14.77
CA ARG A 367 -21.58 14.44 13.66
C ARG A 367 -23.06 14.58 14.06
N ASP A 368 -23.64 13.57 14.69
CA ASP A 368 -25.06 13.60 15.07
C ASP A 368 -25.35 14.65 16.13
N PHE A 369 -24.45 14.82 17.11
CA PHE A 369 -24.56 15.85 18.13
C PHE A 369 -24.56 17.25 17.52
N PHE A 370 -23.61 17.54 16.61
CA PHE A 370 -23.39 18.89 16.06
C PHE A 370 -24.38 19.27 14.95
N PHE A 371 -24.75 18.35 14.05
CA PHE A 371 -25.46 18.68 12.80
C PHE A 371 -26.89 18.13 12.70
N THR A 372 -27.21 17.04 13.40
CA THR A 372 -28.54 16.41 13.32
C THR A 372 -29.44 16.86 14.47
N SER A 373 -28.96 16.73 15.71
CA SER A 373 -29.81 16.84 16.91
C SER A 373 -29.97 18.25 17.44
N THR A 374 -28.91 19.07 17.43
CA THR A 374 -28.95 20.41 18.03
C THR A 374 -28.86 21.54 16.99
N ARG A 375 -28.39 21.24 15.77
CA ARG A 375 -28.00 22.23 14.73
C ARG A 375 -27.23 23.42 15.31
N MET A 376 -26.49 23.20 16.40
CA MET A 376 -25.92 24.26 17.23
C MET A 376 -24.78 25.00 16.50
N PHE A 377 -24.17 24.35 15.51
CA PHE A 377 -23.11 24.89 14.68
C PHE A 377 -23.44 24.66 13.20
N ASN A 378 -24.05 25.65 12.56
CA ASN A 378 -24.34 25.61 11.12
C ASN A 378 -23.15 26.11 10.29
N SER A 379 -22.01 25.42 10.40
CA SER A 379 -20.79 25.74 9.64
C SER A 379 -20.57 24.71 8.53
N PRO A 380 -20.72 25.09 7.24
CA PRO A 380 -20.47 24.20 6.10
C PRO A 380 -19.04 23.66 6.06
N ILE A 381 -18.08 24.46 6.54
CA ILE A 381 -16.65 24.07 6.57
C ILE A 381 -16.44 22.90 7.53
N LEU A 382 -16.98 22.99 8.75
CA LEU A 382 -16.82 21.96 9.76
C LEU A 382 -17.53 20.66 9.35
N GLU A 383 -18.72 20.77 8.76
CA GLU A 383 -19.44 19.61 8.23
C GLU A 383 -18.65 18.91 7.12
N ALA A 384 -18.14 19.68 6.14
CA ALA A 384 -17.32 19.12 5.05
C ALA A 384 -16.08 18.38 5.60
N ILE A 385 -15.36 18.98 6.55
CA ILE A 385 -14.19 18.35 7.19
C ILE A 385 -14.58 17.01 7.83
N LEU A 386 -15.67 16.98 8.60
CA LEU A 386 -16.11 15.75 9.27
C LEU A 386 -16.57 14.68 8.28
N VAL A 387 -17.21 15.06 7.18
CA VAL A 387 -17.58 14.12 6.11
C VAL A 387 -16.32 13.52 5.45
N TYR A 388 -15.34 14.34 5.07
CA TYR A 388 -14.08 13.86 4.49
C TYR A 388 -13.28 12.99 5.47
N VAL A 389 -13.20 13.36 6.74
CA VAL A 389 -12.49 12.58 7.77
C VAL A 389 -13.19 11.23 8.01
N ASN A 390 -14.52 11.23 8.14
CA ASN A 390 -15.30 9.99 8.27
C ASN A 390 -15.08 9.08 7.06
N HIS A 391 -15.08 9.65 5.86
CA HIS A 391 -14.88 8.92 4.62
C HIS A 391 -13.47 8.31 4.51
N LEU A 392 -12.45 9.06 4.95
CA LEU A 392 -11.08 8.58 5.01
C LEU A 392 -10.96 7.40 6.00
N LEU A 393 -11.66 7.44 7.13
CA LEU A 393 -11.65 6.34 8.10
C LEU A 393 -12.35 5.08 7.61
N ILE A 394 -13.46 5.23 6.88
CA ILE A 394 -14.08 4.12 6.16
C ILE A 394 -13.06 3.49 5.20
N SER A 395 -12.28 4.34 4.51
CA SER A 395 -11.25 3.92 3.56
C SER A 395 -10.04 3.23 4.21
N VAL A 396 -9.82 3.40 5.52
CA VAL A 396 -8.74 2.72 6.27
C VAL A 396 -9.14 1.30 6.66
N ASN A 397 -10.43 0.96 6.70
CA ASN A 397 -10.87 -0.39 6.99
C ASN A 397 -11.19 -1.13 5.67
N PRO A 398 -10.52 -2.25 5.35
CA PRO A 398 -10.71 -2.95 4.08
C PRO A 398 -12.11 -3.58 3.95
N LEU A 399 -12.71 -4.02 5.05
CA LEU A 399 -14.07 -4.55 5.05
C LEU A 399 -15.09 -3.44 4.80
N ALA A 400 -14.98 -2.32 5.52
CA ALA A 400 -15.87 -1.17 5.31
C ALA A 400 -15.71 -0.58 3.91
N THR A 401 -14.47 -0.51 3.41
CA THR A 401 -14.14 -0.09 2.05
C THR A 401 -14.83 -0.96 1.02
N ALA A 402 -14.76 -2.28 1.17
CA ALA A 402 -15.42 -3.22 0.25
C ALA A 402 -16.94 -3.05 0.28
N ILE A 403 -17.56 -3.02 1.47
CA ILE A 403 -19.02 -2.89 1.62
C ILE A 403 -19.52 -1.58 1.01
N VAL A 404 -18.88 -0.45 1.33
CA VAL A 404 -19.32 0.87 0.83
C VAL A 404 -19.07 0.98 -0.67
N SER A 405 -17.92 0.53 -1.17
CA SER A 405 -17.64 0.55 -2.62
C SER A 405 -18.62 -0.34 -3.39
N GLN A 406 -18.97 -1.51 -2.84
CA GLN A 406 -19.97 -2.40 -3.42
C GLN A 406 -21.36 -1.77 -3.41
N ASN A 407 -21.72 -1.05 -2.35
CA ASN A 407 -22.99 -0.33 -2.29
C ASN A 407 -23.09 0.73 -3.39
N LEU A 408 -22.00 1.49 -3.61
CA LEU A 408 -21.93 2.51 -4.68
C LEU A 408 -22.02 1.87 -6.08
N LEU A 409 -21.36 0.75 -6.30
CA LEU A 409 -21.41 0.01 -7.58
C LEU A 409 -22.81 -0.51 -7.87
N VAL A 410 -23.46 -1.14 -6.89
CA VAL A 410 -24.75 -1.81 -7.11
C VAL A 410 -25.91 -0.82 -7.11
N ASN A 411 -25.94 0.13 -6.17
CA ASN A 411 -27.08 1.03 -6.02
C ASN A 411 -26.97 2.28 -6.89
N GLN A 412 -25.75 2.74 -7.16
CA GLN A 412 -25.53 4.00 -7.88
C GLN A 412 -24.84 3.79 -9.23
N GLN A 413 -24.40 2.57 -9.58
CA GLN A 413 -23.62 2.27 -10.78
C GLN A 413 -22.35 3.13 -10.90
N ILE A 414 -21.79 3.54 -9.76
CA ILE A 414 -20.61 4.39 -9.68
C ILE A 414 -19.44 3.59 -9.10
N ALA A 415 -18.37 3.46 -9.88
CA ALA A 415 -17.10 2.92 -9.42
C ALA A 415 -16.15 4.00 -8.89
N GLY A 416 -16.24 5.22 -9.42
CA GLY A 416 -15.26 6.30 -9.24
C GLY A 416 -15.67 7.34 -8.21
N PHE A 417 -16.26 8.44 -8.66
CA PHE A 417 -16.58 9.61 -7.83
C PHE A 417 -18.09 9.77 -7.68
N TYR A 418 -18.53 10.21 -6.50
CA TYR A 418 -19.93 10.51 -6.19
C TYR A 418 -20.03 11.78 -5.35
N GLY A 419 -21.18 12.47 -5.42
CA GLY A 419 -21.44 13.67 -4.61
C GLY A 419 -22.12 13.32 -3.28
N SER A 420 -21.75 14.01 -2.20
CA SER A 420 -22.46 14.00 -0.93
C SER A 420 -22.99 15.39 -0.61
N THR A 421 -24.27 15.51 -0.26
CA THR A 421 -24.89 16.80 0.07
C THR A 421 -24.68 17.16 1.53
N LEU A 422 -24.26 18.39 1.80
CA LEU A 422 -24.15 18.94 3.13
C LEU A 422 -25.54 19.31 3.66
N VAL A 423 -25.81 18.95 4.91
CA VAL A 423 -27.06 19.26 5.60
C VAL A 423 -27.14 20.74 5.97
N SER A 424 -25.99 21.38 6.23
CA SER A 424 -25.89 22.80 6.62
C SER A 424 -26.23 23.79 5.50
N SER A 425 -25.71 23.55 4.30
CA SER A 425 -25.77 24.49 3.16
C SER A 425 -26.58 23.99 1.97
N GLY A 426 -26.88 22.69 1.90
CA GLY A 426 -27.44 22.06 0.71
C GLY A 426 -26.45 21.90 -0.45
N SER A 427 -25.21 22.39 -0.31
CA SER A 427 -24.15 22.23 -1.32
C SER A 427 -23.69 20.77 -1.39
N SER A 428 -23.35 20.29 -2.59
CA SER A 428 -22.71 18.99 -2.79
C SER A 428 -21.20 19.10 -2.72
N ILE A 429 -20.55 18.12 -2.10
CA ILE A 429 -19.10 17.93 -2.15
C ILE A 429 -18.75 16.63 -2.88
N PRO A 430 -17.67 16.62 -3.68
CA PRO A 430 -17.22 15.43 -4.37
C PRO A 430 -16.46 14.50 -3.41
N LEU A 431 -16.81 13.22 -3.44
CA LEU A 431 -16.15 12.14 -2.73
C LEU A 431 -15.70 11.08 -3.75
N ALA A 432 -14.48 10.59 -3.59
CA ALA A 432 -14.02 9.42 -4.32
C ALA A 432 -14.46 8.14 -3.63
N SER A 433 -14.70 7.08 -4.39
CA SER A 433 -15.05 5.78 -3.84
C SER A 433 -13.96 5.29 -2.88
N PRO A 434 -14.33 4.68 -1.73
CA PRO A 434 -13.38 4.32 -0.68
C PRO A 434 -12.18 3.47 -1.14
N TRP A 435 -12.35 2.60 -2.13
CA TRP A 435 -11.26 1.73 -2.64
C TRP A 435 -10.09 2.54 -3.22
N ILE A 436 -10.35 3.72 -3.79
CA ILE A 436 -9.32 4.61 -4.33
C ILE A 436 -8.46 5.16 -3.20
N ASN A 437 -9.11 5.72 -2.17
CA ASN A 437 -8.42 6.26 -0.99
C ASN A 437 -7.65 5.17 -0.25
N MET A 438 -8.26 4.00 -0.06
CA MET A 438 -7.61 2.85 0.56
C MET A 438 -6.33 2.47 -0.20
N THR A 439 -6.40 2.36 -1.52
CA THR A 439 -5.26 2.02 -2.38
C THR A 439 -4.11 3.00 -2.18
N ILE A 440 -4.40 4.30 -2.22
CA ILE A 440 -3.41 5.36 -2.03
C ILE A 440 -2.77 5.28 -0.64
N ILE A 441 -3.59 5.18 0.41
CA ILE A 441 -3.14 5.16 1.80
C ILE A 441 -2.28 3.92 2.07
N TYR A 442 -2.76 2.74 1.66
CA TYR A 442 -2.09 1.47 1.93
C TYR A 442 -0.77 1.34 1.18
N THR A 443 -0.72 1.78 -0.07
CA THR A 443 0.54 1.78 -0.85
C THR A 443 1.55 2.77 -0.29
N ALA A 444 1.10 3.96 0.14
CA ALA A 444 1.97 4.95 0.79
C ALA A 444 2.53 4.43 2.13
N ILE A 445 1.66 3.87 2.98
CA ILE A 445 2.06 3.26 4.26
C ILE A 445 3.05 2.12 4.02
N SER A 446 2.76 1.23 3.08
CA SER A 446 3.64 0.11 2.72
C SER A 446 5.03 0.58 2.32
N ALA A 447 5.12 1.58 1.43
CA ALA A 447 6.40 2.13 0.99
C ALA A 447 7.16 2.77 2.16
N LEU A 448 6.49 3.52 3.02
CA LEU A 448 7.09 4.12 4.21
C LEU A 448 7.62 3.06 5.17
N LEU A 449 6.82 2.04 5.51
CA LEU A 449 7.21 0.95 6.41
C LEU A 449 8.41 0.18 5.87
N ILE A 450 8.45 -0.10 4.57
CA ILE A 450 9.62 -0.73 3.95
C ILE A 450 10.85 0.17 4.10
N THR A 451 10.76 1.47 3.80
CA THR A 451 11.92 2.36 3.95
C THR A 451 12.45 2.40 5.39
N GLN A 452 11.58 2.32 6.39
CA GLN A 452 12.00 2.24 7.79
C GLN A 452 12.59 0.86 8.13
N ALA A 453 12.02 -0.22 7.59
CA ALA A 453 12.58 -1.56 7.74
C ALA A 453 14.01 -1.65 7.17
N LEU A 454 14.24 -1.01 6.02
CA LEU A 454 15.58 -0.93 5.40
C LEU A 454 16.58 -0.19 6.29
N ARG A 455 16.19 0.94 6.90
CA ARG A 455 17.03 1.67 7.85
C ARG A 455 17.32 0.85 9.11
N ALA A 456 16.32 0.17 9.64
CA ALA A 456 16.50 -0.69 10.80
C ALA A 456 17.47 -1.84 10.52
N ALA A 457 17.44 -2.41 9.31
CA ALA A 457 18.35 -3.48 8.90
C ALA A 457 19.81 -3.01 8.71
N THR A 458 20.04 -1.75 8.37
CA THR A 458 21.41 -1.21 8.21
C THR A 458 22.07 -0.81 9.52
N HIS A 459 21.31 -0.35 10.53
CA HIS A 459 21.86 0.11 11.81
C HIS A 459 22.24 -1.01 12.80
N THR A 460 21.97 -2.27 12.48
CA THR A 460 22.35 -3.41 13.32
C THR A 460 23.72 -4.02 12.99
N ALA A 461 24.47 -3.44 12.03
CA ALA A 461 25.89 -3.79 11.88
C ALA A 461 26.63 -3.30 13.14
N PRO A 462 27.53 -4.09 13.75
CA PRO A 462 28.29 -3.64 14.91
C PRO A 462 29.07 -2.38 14.56
N ASP A 463 28.95 -1.34 15.37
CA ASP A 463 29.92 -0.26 15.39
C ASP A 463 31.28 -0.90 15.72
N ASP A 464 32.17 -0.98 14.73
CA ASP A 464 33.61 -1.23 14.94
C ASP A 464 34.29 -0.05 15.69
N ASP A 465 33.51 0.97 16.08
CA ASP A 465 33.91 2.10 16.92
C ASP A 465 33.69 1.83 18.43
N ALA A 466 33.86 0.59 18.89
CA ALA A 466 34.21 0.37 20.29
C ALA A 466 35.71 0.68 20.46
N PRO A 467 36.10 1.84 21.03
CA PRO A 467 37.50 2.22 21.08
C PRO A 467 38.27 1.20 21.91
N ALA A 468 39.33 0.68 21.30
CA ALA A 468 40.48 0.01 21.89
C ALA A 468 40.77 0.38 23.36
N ARG A 469 40.02 -0.22 24.29
CA ARG A 469 40.35 -0.30 25.72
C ARG A 469 40.66 -1.75 26.08
N ALA A 470 41.63 -2.32 25.38
CA ALA A 470 42.47 -3.36 25.94
C ALA A 470 43.85 -2.73 26.16
N LYS A 471 44.06 -2.13 27.33
CA LYS A 471 45.43 -1.93 27.82
C LYS A 471 45.99 -3.32 28.17
N PRO A 472 47.13 -3.75 27.60
CA PRO A 472 47.90 -4.81 28.19
C PRO A 472 48.70 -4.19 29.34
N THR A 473 48.33 -4.50 30.57
CA THR A 473 49.23 -4.31 31.72
C THR A 473 49.40 -5.66 32.37
N THR A 474 50.39 -6.38 31.86
CA THR A 474 51.39 -7.15 32.61
C THR A 474 50.92 -7.71 33.95
N ALA A 475 50.68 -9.03 33.93
CA ALA A 475 50.93 -9.86 35.09
C ALA A 475 52.44 -9.89 35.35
N GLU A 476 52.89 -9.29 36.46
CA GLU A 476 54.03 -9.76 37.22
C GLU A 476 53.58 -9.92 38.68
N SER A 477 53.90 -11.09 39.22
CA SER A 477 53.71 -11.56 40.60
C SER A 477 55.12 -11.97 41.09
N PRO A 478 55.34 -12.37 42.34
CA PRO A 478 55.37 -11.61 43.59
C PRO A 478 56.79 -11.65 44.22
N ALA A 479 57.24 -10.64 44.96
CA ALA A 479 58.36 -10.79 45.90
C ALA A 479 58.46 -9.61 46.89
N GLU A 480 58.76 -10.00 48.14
CA GLU A 480 59.12 -9.23 49.35
C GLU A 480 58.00 -8.61 50.20
#